data_AF-A0AA43B0J4-F1
#
_entry.id   AF-A0AA43B0J4-F1
#
_cell.length_a   1.000
_cell.length_b   1.000
_cell.length_c   1.000
_cell.angle_alpha   90.00
_cell.angle_beta   90.00
_cell.angle_gamma   90.00
#
_symmetry.space_group_name_H-M   'P 1'
#
loop_
_entity.id
_entity.type
_entity.pdbx_description
1 polymer ?
#
loop_
_entity_poly.entity_id
_entity_poly.type
_entity_poly.pdbx_seq_one_letter_code
_entity_poly.pdbx_strand_id
1 'polypeptide(L)'
;MIPFRLPRSTLGAVALALLAQAGNLAQAAPRTVYTGTLQGAGDVVMELDSRPAENGVLTGRYFYPKHGVDIPLKGTAQALVEPKTVQALVDAGKDPETDELATIAAATWQGRRDADGYTGQWIDARTGKPRSFTLRRVAEYDPEVSAPGSVQAVTNAISGGVGSGIDVNVGINAETAPYETLKLAGHAVPVGQDSGNGPVAYRMWRDPRTQFSYPRLSRHPDPQVVKRVNALLEQRHWHMNLAALACMASAYTDGNPAAGTLGSYDEEAITVQWLSKALMTVTESGSLYCGGAHPDNHFEPYTFDLLRGEYLDWNRVLDAYVPGENGWRKESPALLALMEKARAPLAAAKANTKGDAQDDSLDGCSDLWPSYLALGTESPGVLTLSISGIGHAMGVCLGTHATVPFKDLTPYLAPGGQAYLVTE
;
A
#
# COMPACT_ATOMS: atom_id res chain seq x y z
N MET A 1 79.62 29.98 -3.06
CA MET A 1 78.50 29.28 -2.41
C MET A 1 77.30 30.21 -2.33
N ILE A 2 76.51 30.23 -3.39
CA ILE A 2 75.15 30.79 -3.59
C ILE A 2 74.66 30.05 -4.88
N PRO A 3 73.39 29.65 -5.17
CA PRO A 3 72.08 30.08 -4.62
C PRO A 3 70.95 28.98 -4.53
N PHE A 4 69.72 29.46 -4.25
CA PHE A 4 68.38 29.08 -4.78
C PHE A 4 67.37 28.21 -3.97
N ARG A 5 66.29 28.90 -3.54
CA ARG A 5 64.81 28.69 -3.62
C ARG A 5 64.21 27.27 -3.46
N LEU A 6 62.97 27.01 -3.01
CA LEU A 6 61.66 27.71 -2.97
C LEU A 6 60.81 27.17 -1.78
N PRO A 7 59.70 27.84 -1.41
CA PRO A 7 58.73 27.38 -0.42
C PRO A 7 57.68 26.45 -1.04
N ARG A 8 57.20 25.46 -0.27
CA ARG A 8 56.06 24.59 -0.66
C ARG A 8 54.83 24.96 0.17
N SER A 9 53.84 25.47 -0.55
CA SER A 9 52.47 25.75 -0.16
C SER A 9 51.75 24.50 0.34
N THR A 10 50.99 24.62 1.42
CA THR A 10 49.84 23.75 1.76
C THR A 10 48.70 24.69 2.15
N LEU A 11 47.79 24.92 1.21
CA LEU A 11 46.42 24.37 1.17
C LEU A 11 45.51 25.10 2.16
N GLY A 12 44.78 26.08 1.60
CA GLY A 12 43.76 26.85 2.28
C GLY A 12 42.57 26.00 2.70
N ALA A 13 42.06 26.29 3.89
CA ALA A 13 40.78 25.82 4.36
C ALA A 13 39.66 26.53 3.57
N VAL A 14 38.98 25.81 2.70
CA VAL A 14 37.68 26.23 2.16
C VAL A 14 36.64 25.80 3.17
N ALA A 15 36.18 26.74 3.99
CA ALA A 15 35.00 26.54 4.83
C ALA A 15 33.75 26.60 3.94
N LEU A 16 33.15 25.43 3.65
CA LEU A 16 31.80 25.36 3.11
C LEU A 16 30.82 25.80 4.21
N ALA A 17 30.33 27.02 4.12
CA ALA A 17 29.17 27.46 4.88
C ALA A 17 27.93 26.76 4.33
N LEU A 18 27.52 25.67 4.98
CA LEU A 18 26.21 25.06 4.79
C LEU A 18 25.15 26.03 5.33
N LEU A 19 24.46 26.72 4.43
CA LEU A 19 23.18 27.37 4.70
C LEU A 19 22.18 26.27 5.09
N ALA A 20 22.06 26.02 6.40
CA ALA A 20 20.93 25.32 6.96
C ALA A 20 19.69 26.20 6.78
N GLN A 21 19.05 26.11 5.61
CA GLN A 21 17.62 26.40 5.53
C GLN A 21 16.91 25.28 6.27
N ALA A 22 16.72 25.48 7.58
CA ALA A 22 15.66 24.80 8.31
C ALA A 22 14.34 25.30 7.71
N GLY A 23 13.90 24.66 6.62
CA GLY A 23 12.49 24.66 6.29
C GLY A 23 11.78 24.07 7.50
N ASN A 24 10.95 24.88 8.16
CA ASN A 24 9.94 24.35 9.05
C ASN A 24 9.12 23.37 8.20
N LEU A 25 9.39 22.07 8.33
CA LEU A 25 8.42 21.06 7.96
C LEU A 25 7.21 21.41 8.81
N ALA A 26 6.18 21.97 8.16
CA ALA A 26 4.94 22.29 8.82
C ALA A 26 4.37 20.97 9.33
N GLN A 27 4.59 20.70 10.62
CA GLN A 27 4.04 19.54 11.29
C GLN A 27 2.53 19.62 11.11
N ALA A 28 1.92 18.61 10.47
CA ALA A 28 0.48 18.64 10.25
C ALA A 28 -0.21 18.77 11.62
N ALA A 29 -1.21 19.64 11.69
CA ALA A 29 -1.95 19.84 12.91
C ALA A 29 -2.64 18.51 13.31
N PRO A 30 -2.75 18.21 14.61
CA PRO A 30 -3.62 17.14 15.09
C PRO A 30 -4.99 17.24 14.41
N ARG A 31 -5.60 16.10 14.09
CA ARG A 31 -6.89 16.01 13.41
C ARG A 31 -7.95 15.56 14.39
N THR A 32 -9.11 16.20 14.36
CA THR A 32 -10.30 15.74 15.08
C THR A 32 -11.24 15.01 14.14
N VAL A 33 -11.65 13.80 14.52
CA VAL A 33 -12.57 12.94 13.76
C VAL A 33 -13.99 13.04 14.33
N TYR A 34 -14.96 13.16 13.44
CA TYR A 34 -16.38 13.27 13.73
C TYR A 34 -17.19 12.21 12.98
N THR A 35 -18.31 11.79 13.57
CA THR A 35 -19.30 10.90 12.93
C THR A 35 -20.69 11.45 13.13
N GLY A 36 -21.59 11.26 12.18
CA GLY A 36 -23.00 11.66 12.35
C GLY A 36 -23.74 11.64 11.04
N THR A 37 -24.72 12.52 10.89
CA THR A 37 -25.62 12.50 9.72
C THR A 37 -25.72 13.85 9.04
N LEU A 38 -25.83 13.82 7.71
CA LEU A 38 -26.26 14.93 6.87
C LEU A 38 -27.66 14.67 6.33
N GLN A 39 -28.58 15.60 6.55
CA GLN A 39 -29.99 15.48 6.18
C GLN A 39 -30.18 15.13 4.70
N GLY A 40 -30.83 14.00 4.44
CA GLY A 40 -31.12 13.50 3.09
C GLY A 40 -29.90 12.97 2.32
N ALA A 41 -28.74 12.83 2.96
CA ALA A 41 -27.55 12.17 2.39
C ALA A 41 -27.16 10.91 3.20
N GLY A 42 -27.40 10.91 4.52
CA GLY A 42 -27.16 9.77 5.41
C GLY A 42 -25.96 9.99 6.33
N ASP A 43 -25.28 8.89 6.67
CA ASP A 43 -24.12 8.91 7.56
C ASP A 43 -22.91 9.60 6.90
N VAL A 44 -22.14 10.32 7.72
CA VAL A 44 -20.93 11.04 7.34
C VAL A 44 -19.85 10.79 8.40
N VAL A 45 -18.64 10.56 7.93
CA VAL A 45 -17.41 10.61 8.73
C VAL A 45 -16.59 11.79 8.22
N MET A 46 -16.11 12.63 9.12
CA MET A 46 -15.37 13.84 8.78
C MET A 46 -14.14 13.93 9.66
N GLU A 47 -13.02 14.38 9.11
CA GLU A 47 -11.90 14.86 9.89
C GLU A 47 -11.53 16.27 9.49
N LEU A 48 -11.12 17.07 10.47
CA LEU A 48 -10.68 18.45 10.30
C LEU A 48 -9.42 18.67 11.12
N ASP A 49 -8.59 19.63 10.72
CA ASP A 49 -7.58 20.17 11.63
C ASP A 49 -8.22 20.54 12.98
N SER A 50 -7.60 20.11 14.08
CA SER A 50 -8.03 20.46 15.43
C SER A 50 -7.95 21.97 15.65
N ARG A 51 -7.05 22.66 14.96
CA ARG A 51 -6.90 24.13 15.00
C ARG A 51 -6.64 24.69 13.61
N PRO A 52 -7.17 25.87 13.26
CA PRO A 52 -6.77 26.56 12.04
C PRO A 52 -5.27 26.85 12.02
N ALA A 53 -4.69 26.89 10.83
CA ALA A 53 -3.34 27.42 10.61
C ALA A 53 -3.27 28.92 10.96
N GLU A 54 -2.06 29.48 11.03
CA GLU A 54 -1.84 30.89 11.42
C GLU A 54 -2.60 31.89 10.53
N ASN A 55 -2.81 31.55 9.26
CA ASN A 55 -3.60 32.34 8.31
C ASN A 55 -5.13 32.15 8.45
N GLY A 56 -5.58 31.43 9.48
CA GLY A 56 -6.99 31.13 9.74
C GLY A 56 -7.58 30.02 8.86
N VAL A 57 -6.78 29.40 7.98
CA VAL A 57 -7.23 28.30 7.12
C VAL A 57 -7.39 27.03 7.93
N LEU A 58 -8.49 26.34 7.68
CA LEU A 58 -8.82 25.03 8.19
C LEU A 58 -8.94 24.06 7.02
N THR A 59 -8.29 22.90 7.12
CA THR A 59 -8.37 21.83 6.14
C THR A 59 -9.00 20.59 6.75
N GLY A 60 -9.47 19.71 5.89
CA GLY A 60 -9.91 18.38 6.27
C GLY A 60 -10.52 17.65 5.10
N ARG A 61 -11.28 16.62 5.40
CA ARG A 61 -11.98 15.80 4.41
C ARG A 61 -13.12 15.07 5.09
N TYR A 62 -14.05 14.61 4.28
CA TYR A 62 -15.13 13.77 4.75
C TYR A 62 -15.48 12.71 3.72
N PHE A 63 -16.09 11.62 4.15
CA PHE A 63 -16.67 10.63 3.25
C PHE A 63 -18.05 10.19 3.76
N TYR A 64 -18.86 9.70 2.81
CA TYR A 64 -20.04 8.92 3.11
C TYR A 64 -19.63 7.45 3.22
N PRO A 65 -19.89 6.73 4.33
CA PRO A 65 -19.46 5.34 4.50
C PRO A 65 -19.88 4.40 3.35
N LYS A 66 -21.04 4.68 2.75
CA LYS A 66 -21.55 3.95 1.56
C LYS A 66 -20.59 4.03 0.36
N HIS A 67 -19.82 5.10 0.25
CA HIS A 67 -18.92 5.38 -0.89
C HIS A 67 -17.44 5.28 -0.51
N GLY A 68 -17.04 5.72 0.68
CA GLY A 68 -15.66 5.66 1.17
C GLY A 68 -14.68 6.65 0.52
N VAL A 69 -15.09 7.33 -0.55
CA VAL A 69 -14.31 8.33 -1.27
C VAL A 69 -14.23 9.62 -0.46
N ASP A 70 -13.01 10.12 -0.27
CA ASP A 70 -12.79 11.38 0.42
C ASP A 70 -13.16 12.56 -0.46
N ILE A 71 -13.84 13.52 0.16
CA ILE A 71 -14.18 14.81 -0.40
C ILE A 71 -13.39 15.85 0.41
N PRO A 72 -12.43 16.57 -0.21
CA PRO A 72 -11.59 17.50 0.52
C PRO A 72 -12.37 18.74 0.96
N LEU A 73 -11.96 19.30 2.09
CA LEU A 73 -12.54 20.51 2.68
C LEU A 73 -11.44 21.53 2.94
N LYS A 74 -11.70 22.78 2.58
CA LYS A 74 -10.82 23.92 2.88
C LYS A 74 -11.64 25.16 3.17
N GLY A 75 -11.26 25.94 4.18
CA GLY A 75 -11.96 27.17 4.50
C GLY A 75 -11.54 27.75 5.84
N THR A 76 -12.49 28.30 6.59
CA THR A 76 -12.28 28.82 7.94
C THR A 76 -13.07 27.99 8.96
N ALA A 77 -12.93 28.32 10.25
CA ALA A 77 -13.73 27.69 11.30
C ALA A 77 -15.25 27.95 11.15
N GLN A 78 -15.66 28.99 10.43
CA GLN A 78 -17.07 29.33 10.20
C GLN A 78 -17.65 28.68 8.95
N ALA A 79 -16.82 28.48 7.92
CA ALA A 79 -17.25 27.95 6.63
C ALA A 79 -16.16 27.11 5.96
N LEU A 80 -16.46 25.85 5.67
CA LEU A 80 -15.61 24.95 4.90
C LEU A 80 -16.20 24.73 3.52
N VAL A 81 -15.39 24.88 2.48
CA VAL A 81 -15.77 24.69 1.09
C VAL A 81 -15.47 23.26 0.67
N GLU A 82 -16.48 22.63 0.05
CA GLU A 82 -16.35 21.43 -0.76
C GLU A 82 -16.12 21.85 -2.21
N PRO A 83 -14.99 21.48 -2.84
CA PRO A 83 -14.71 21.86 -4.22
C PRO A 83 -15.49 20.99 -5.21
N LYS A 84 -15.62 21.47 -6.44
CA LYS A 84 -15.98 20.61 -7.58
C LYS A 84 -14.80 19.71 -7.95
N THR A 85 -15.09 18.54 -8.51
CA THR A 85 -14.07 17.69 -9.16
C THR A 85 -13.42 18.42 -10.34
N VAL A 86 -12.18 18.08 -10.66
CA VAL A 86 -11.42 18.60 -11.82
C VAL A 86 -12.23 18.45 -13.11
N GLN A 87 -12.81 17.27 -13.37
CA GLN A 87 -13.60 17.04 -14.58
C GLN A 87 -14.81 17.99 -14.67
N ALA A 88 -15.54 18.19 -13.57
CA ALA A 88 -16.67 19.12 -13.55
C ALA A 88 -16.27 20.60 -13.76
N LEU A 89 -15.01 20.96 -13.46
CA LEU A 89 -14.47 22.29 -13.79
C LEU A 89 -14.15 22.38 -15.28
N VAL A 90 -13.49 21.36 -15.84
CA VAL A 90 -13.20 21.25 -17.28
C VAL A 90 -14.47 21.30 -18.11
N ASP A 91 -15.50 20.52 -17.75
CA ASP A 91 -16.81 20.50 -18.41
C ASP A 91 -17.52 21.86 -18.37
N ALA A 92 -17.23 22.66 -17.34
CA ALA A 92 -17.73 24.02 -17.19
C ALA A 92 -16.87 25.08 -17.91
N GLY A 93 -15.87 24.66 -18.70
CA GLY A 93 -14.94 25.54 -19.42
C GLY A 93 -14.02 26.33 -18.49
N LYS A 94 -13.70 25.77 -17.31
CA LYS A 94 -12.79 26.36 -16.33
C LYS A 94 -11.43 25.66 -16.39
N ASP A 95 -10.36 26.43 -16.23
CA ASP A 95 -8.99 25.94 -16.23
C ASP A 95 -8.59 25.44 -14.82
N PRO A 96 -8.59 24.11 -14.57
CA PRO A 96 -8.41 23.50 -13.25
C PRO A 96 -7.09 23.87 -12.57
N GLU A 97 -6.11 24.40 -13.31
CA GLU A 97 -4.79 24.77 -12.79
C GLU A 97 -4.73 26.17 -12.17
N THR A 98 -5.83 26.94 -12.22
CA THR A 98 -5.89 28.28 -11.61
C THR A 98 -6.31 28.22 -10.14
N ASP A 99 -5.55 28.88 -9.25
CA ASP A 99 -5.82 28.97 -7.80
C ASP A 99 -7.22 29.51 -7.46
N GLU A 100 -7.85 30.26 -8.38
CA GLU A 100 -9.21 30.77 -8.23
C GLU A 100 -10.27 29.66 -8.20
N LEU A 101 -10.00 28.46 -8.74
CA LEU A 101 -11.00 27.38 -8.81
C LEU A 101 -11.15 26.55 -7.55
N ALA A 102 -10.16 26.57 -6.66
CA ALA A 102 -10.31 26.08 -5.28
C ALA A 102 -11.41 26.82 -4.50
N THR A 103 -11.96 27.91 -5.07
CA THR A 103 -13.09 28.67 -4.51
C THR A 103 -14.44 28.36 -5.17
N ILE A 104 -14.50 27.62 -6.29
CA ILE A 104 -15.77 27.20 -6.88
C ILE A 104 -16.35 26.05 -6.06
N ALA A 105 -17.13 26.43 -5.06
CA ALA A 105 -17.83 25.51 -4.19
C ALA A 105 -18.82 24.64 -4.98
N ALA A 106 -18.76 23.32 -4.76
CA ALA A 106 -19.92 22.45 -4.95
C ALA A 106 -20.90 22.64 -3.79
N ALA A 107 -20.38 22.86 -2.58
CA ALA A 107 -21.15 23.17 -1.40
C ALA A 107 -20.31 23.82 -0.30
N THR A 108 -20.98 24.32 0.74
CA THR A 108 -20.34 24.90 1.92
C THR A 108 -20.92 24.31 3.20
N TRP A 109 -20.05 23.87 4.10
CA TRP A 109 -20.40 23.50 5.47
C TRP A 109 -20.27 24.73 6.37
N GLN A 110 -21.37 25.19 6.95
CA GLN A 110 -21.41 26.32 7.87
C GLN A 110 -21.96 25.86 9.22
N GLY A 111 -21.25 26.15 10.31
CA GLY A 111 -21.70 25.68 11.62
C GLY A 111 -20.81 26.08 12.78
N ARG A 112 -21.10 25.50 13.94
CA ARG A 112 -20.35 25.69 15.17
C ARG A 112 -19.74 24.37 15.61
N ARG A 113 -18.42 24.40 15.87
CA ARG A 113 -17.69 23.33 16.54
C ARG A 113 -17.60 23.64 18.03
N ASP A 114 -17.79 22.62 18.87
CA ASP A 114 -17.52 22.68 20.30
C ASP A 114 -16.91 21.37 20.78
N ALA A 115 -16.85 21.18 22.11
CA ALA A 115 -16.25 19.99 22.71
C ALA A 115 -17.01 18.69 22.34
N ASP A 116 -18.31 18.78 22.08
CA ASP A 116 -19.17 17.63 21.83
C ASP A 116 -19.23 17.26 20.35
N GLY A 117 -19.09 18.25 19.44
CA GLY A 117 -19.11 17.96 18.02
C GLY A 117 -19.17 19.16 17.09
N TYR A 118 -19.71 18.91 15.90
CA TYR A 118 -19.90 19.89 14.82
C TYR A 118 -21.35 19.84 14.34
N THR A 119 -22.05 20.97 14.44
CA THR A 119 -23.46 21.11 14.02
C THR A 119 -23.65 22.33 13.14
N GLY A 120 -24.54 22.23 12.14
CA GLY A 120 -24.75 23.33 11.23
C GLY A 120 -25.58 22.99 10.00
N GLN A 121 -25.35 23.74 8.93
CA GLN A 121 -25.98 23.59 7.62
C GLN A 121 -24.92 23.34 6.55
N TRP A 122 -25.16 22.34 5.72
CA TRP A 122 -24.52 22.16 4.42
C TRP A 122 -25.38 22.87 3.38
N ILE A 123 -24.78 23.69 2.52
CA ILE A 123 -25.48 24.52 1.54
C ILE A 123 -24.99 24.14 0.15
N ASP A 124 -25.90 23.61 -0.67
CA ASP A 124 -25.64 23.28 -2.07
C ASP A 124 -25.37 24.57 -2.86
N ALA A 125 -24.20 24.70 -3.49
CA ALA A 125 -23.83 25.93 -4.19
C ALA A 125 -24.62 26.17 -5.48
N ARG A 126 -25.20 25.12 -6.08
CA ARG A 126 -26.01 25.20 -7.31
C ARG A 126 -27.43 25.65 -7.01
N THR A 127 -28.03 25.17 -5.94
CA THR A 127 -29.46 25.38 -5.63
C THR A 127 -29.70 26.31 -4.45
N GLY A 128 -28.68 26.59 -3.63
CA GLY A 128 -28.81 27.31 -2.37
C GLY A 128 -29.55 26.54 -1.28
N LYS A 129 -29.91 25.27 -1.52
CA LYS A 129 -30.72 24.48 -0.59
C LYS A 129 -29.90 24.10 0.65
N PRO A 130 -30.34 24.48 1.86
CA PRO A 130 -29.69 24.07 3.10
C PRO A 130 -30.11 22.64 3.51
N ARG A 131 -29.19 21.92 4.14
CA ARG A 131 -29.38 20.62 4.77
C ARG A 131 -28.71 20.64 6.14
N SER A 132 -29.44 20.27 7.17
CA SER A 132 -28.87 20.25 8.52
C SER A 132 -27.94 19.06 8.71
N PHE A 133 -26.86 19.24 9.49
CA PHE A 133 -25.99 18.15 9.91
C PHE A 133 -25.72 18.21 11.42
N THR A 134 -25.42 17.05 11.99
CA THR A 134 -25.01 16.91 13.38
C THR A 134 -23.99 15.78 13.47
N LEU A 135 -22.77 16.13 13.86
CA LEU A 135 -21.64 15.21 13.96
C LEU A 135 -21.09 15.25 15.39
N ARG A 136 -20.92 14.10 16.03
CA ARG A 136 -20.26 13.95 17.32
C ARG A 136 -18.76 13.78 17.12
N ARG A 137 -17.95 14.36 18.00
CA ARG A 137 -16.50 14.07 18.06
C ARG A 137 -16.31 12.64 18.54
N VAL A 138 -15.44 11.87 17.88
CA VAL A 138 -15.16 10.47 18.23
C VAL A 138 -13.69 10.17 18.48
N ALA A 139 -12.77 10.94 17.90
CA ALA A 139 -11.34 10.77 18.10
C ALA A 139 -10.58 12.07 17.84
N GLU A 140 -9.34 12.12 18.31
CA GLU A 140 -8.32 13.07 17.87
C GLU A 140 -6.99 12.32 17.79
N TYR A 141 -6.21 12.58 16.74
CA TYR A 141 -4.94 11.90 16.47
C TYR A 141 -3.96 12.80 15.72
N ASP A 142 -2.69 12.43 15.73
CA ASP A 142 -1.65 13.07 14.92
C ASP A 142 -1.42 12.23 13.65
N PRO A 143 -1.82 12.71 12.45
CA PRO A 143 -1.69 11.94 11.22
C PRO A 143 -0.23 11.69 10.83
N GLU A 144 0.72 12.53 11.27
CA GLU A 144 2.16 12.36 10.98
C GLU A 144 2.73 11.10 11.62
N VAL A 145 2.15 10.65 12.74
CA VAL A 145 2.59 9.42 13.43
C VAL A 145 2.33 8.18 12.57
N SER A 146 1.29 8.23 11.74
CA SER A 146 0.89 7.16 10.83
C SER A 146 1.34 7.37 9.38
N ALA A 147 1.90 8.54 9.06
CA ALA A 147 2.24 8.90 7.69
C ALA A 147 3.41 8.05 7.16
N PRO A 148 3.42 7.71 5.86
CA PRO A 148 4.53 7.00 5.25
C PRO A 148 5.83 7.81 5.33
N GLY A 149 6.94 7.13 5.60
CA GLY A 149 8.26 7.73 5.49
C GLY A 149 8.56 8.25 4.07
N SER A 150 9.52 9.16 3.93
CA SER A 150 9.83 9.85 2.66
C SER A 150 10.10 8.90 1.49
N VAL A 151 10.79 7.78 1.74
CA VAL A 151 11.07 6.77 0.71
C VAL A 151 9.76 6.16 0.20
N GLN A 152 8.90 5.68 1.10
CA GLN A 152 7.62 5.10 0.72
C GLN A 152 6.72 6.13 0.01
N ALA A 153 6.67 7.36 0.52
CA ALA A 153 5.87 8.42 -0.08
C ALA A 153 6.31 8.73 -1.52
N VAL A 154 7.62 8.86 -1.77
CA VAL A 154 8.17 9.09 -3.11
C VAL A 154 7.95 7.88 -4.02
N THR A 155 8.16 6.66 -3.52
CA THR A 155 7.89 5.44 -4.29
C THR A 155 6.44 5.37 -4.76
N ASN A 156 5.47 5.60 -3.86
CA ASN A 156 4.05 5.59 -4.21
C ASN A 156 3.70 6.70 -5.23
N ALA A 157 4.32 7.88 -5.12
CA ALA A 157 4.07 8.98 -6.05
C ALA A 157 4.59 8.69 -7.46
N ILE A 158 5.71 7.97 -7.57
CA ILE A 158 6.32 7.61 -8.85
C ILE A 158 5.64 6.38 -9.47
N SER A 159 5.50 5.31 -8.69
CA SER A 159 4.91 4.03 -9.10
C SER A 159 3.42 4.02 -8.79
N GLY A 160 2.58 4.10 -9.82
CA GLY A 160 1.12 4.02 -9.63
C GLY A 160 0.46 5.31 -9.10
N GLY A 161 1.18 6.28 -8.56
CA GLY A 161 0.70 7.66 -8.31
C GLY A 161 0.19 7.94 -6.90
N VAL A 162 -0.79 7.19 -6.39
CA VAL A 162 -1.40 7.43 -5.07
C VAL A 162 -1.36 6.15 -4.23
N GLY A 163 -0.89 6.27 -2.97
CA GLY A 163 -0.86 5.18 -1.99
C GLY A 163 -1.94 5.30 -0.91
N SER A 164 -1.87 4.43 0.10
CA SER A 164 -2.87 4.38 1.20
C SER A 164 -2.88 5.59 2.13
N GLY A 165 -1.82 6.42 2.11
CA GLY A 165 -1.63 7.52 3.05
C GLY A 165 -1.17 7.11 4.45
N ILE A 166 -1.01 5.81 4.71
CA ILE A 166 -0.54 5.24 5.98
C ILE A 166 0.75 4.42 5.72
N ASP A 167 1.72 4.52 6.62
CA ASP A 167 2.94 3.71 6.58
C ASP A 167 2.57 2.22 6.64
N VAL A 168 3.20 1.42 5.79
CA VAL A 168 2.91 -0.03 5.66
C VAL A 168 3.19 -0.81 6.95
N ASN A 169 4.02 -0.28 7.85
CA ASN A 169 4.36 -0.90 9.13
C ASN A 169 3.45 -0.44 10.28
N VAL A 170 2.59 0.55 10.05
CA VAL A 170 1.65 1.05 11.04
C VAL A 170 0.31 0.35 10.86
N GLY A 171 -0.11 -0.41 11.86
CA GLY A 171 -1.43 -1.04 11.84
C GLY A 171 -2.53 0.03 11.82
N ILE A 172 -3.45 -0.05 10.87
CA ILE A 172 -4.65 0.78 10.77
C ILE A 172 -5.63 0.31 11.84
N ASN A 173 -5.91 1.16 12.83
CA ASN A 173 -6.88 0.91 13.90
C ASN A 173 -7.38 2.23 14.52
N ALA A 174 -8.31 2.14 15.48
CA ALA A 174 -8.95 3.30 16.07
C ALA A 174 -8.00 4.23 16.86
N GLU A 175 -6.80 3.78 17.21
CA GLU A 175 -5.81 4.56 17.95
C GLU A 175 -4.85 5.29 17.00
N THR A 176 -4.39 4.60 15.95
CA THR A 176 -3.37 5.11 15.02
C THR A 176 -3.95 5.82 13.80
N ALA A 177 -5.10 5.37 13.30
CA ALA A 177 -5.75 5.85 12.09
C ALA A 177 -7.29 5.76 12.24
N PRO A 178 -7.89 6.53 13.17
CA PRO A 178 -9.32 6.44 13.48
C PRO A 178 -10.24 6.76 12.30
N TYR A 179 -9.86 7.72 11.44
CA TYR A 179 -10.65 8.10 10.26
C TYR A 179 -10.67 6.96 9.23
N GLU A 180 -9.51 6.39 8.91
CA GLU A 180 -9.35 5.25 8.00
C GLU A 180 -10.04 4.00 8.56
N THR A 181 -9.97 3.78 9.87
CA THR A 181 -10.64 2.65 10.51
C THR A 181 -12.15 2.74 10.35
N LEU A 182 -12.74 3.92 10.55
CA LEU A 182 -14.17 4.15 10.30
C LEU A 182 -14.54 4.00 8.82
N LYS A 183 -13.58 4.19 7.92
CA LYS A 183 -13.77 4.00 6.48
C LYS A 183 -13.79 2.53 6.08
N LEU A 184 -13.04 1.68 6.77
CA LEU A 184 -12.75 0.30 6.33
C LEU A 184 -13.45 -0.78 7.17
N ALA A 185 -13.55 -0.58 8.48
CA ALA A 185 -14.03 -1.60 9.40
C ALA A 185 -15.48 -2.01 9.09
N GLY A 186 -15.70 -3.33 8.94
CA GLY A 186 -17.03 -3.90 8.72
C GLY A 186 -17.58 -3.76 7.30
N HIS A 187 -16.83 -3.22 6.34
CA HIS A 187 -17.30 -3.06 4.97
C HIS A 187 -17.09 -4.30 4.08
N ALA A 188 -15.99 -5.03 4.29
CA ALA A 188 -15.74 -6.25 3.55
C ALA A 188 -16.71 -7.36 3.97
N VAL A 189 -17.25 -8.08 2.99
CA VAL A 189 -18.18 -9.21 3.20
C VAL A 189 -17.64 -10.48 2.54
N PRO A 190 -17.92 -11.68 3.09
CA PRO A 190 -17.48 -12.92 2.49
C PRO A 190 -18.18 -13.17 1.14
N VAL A 191 -17.40 -13.61 0.15
CA VAL A 191 -17.85 -13.94 -1.21
C VAL A 191 -17.39 -15.34 -1.60
N GLY A 192 -18.13 -15.98 -2.52
CA GLY A 192 -17.82 -17.36 -2.94
C GLY A 192 -18.03 -18.40 -1.85
N GLN A 193 -17.51 -19.61 -2.07
CA GLN A 193 -17.50 -20.72 -1.11
C GLN A 193 -16.15 -20.79 -0.38
N ASP A 194 -16.07 -21.62 0.65
CA ASP A 194 -14.80 -22.00 1.27
C ASP A 194 -13.93 -22.79 0.28
N SER A 195 -12.64 -22.46 0.23
CA SER A 195 -11.61 -23.13 -0.55
C SER A 195 -10.54 -23.71 0.37
N GLY A 196 -10.19 -24.98 0.19
CA GLY A 196 -9.17 -25.68 0.98
C GLY A 196 -9.56 -27.12 1.29
N ASN A 197 -8.65 -27.84 1.95
CA ASN A 197 -8.79 -29.28 2.20
C ASN A 197 -8.80 -29.59 3.70
N GLY A 198 -9.65 -30.53 4.10
CA GLY A 198 -9.70 -31.07 5.46
C GLY A 198 -9.74 -29.97 6.52
N PRO A 199 -8.73 -29.88 7.41
CA PRO A 199 -8.77 -28.98 8.57
C PRO A 199 -8.40 -27.52 8.27
N VAL A 200 -8.04 -27.16 7.03
CA VAL A 200 -7.70 -25.77 6.67
C VAL A 200 -8.51 -25.32 5.47
N ALA A 201 -9.04 -24.10 5.54
CA ALA A 201 -9.68 -23.44 4.41
C ALA A 201 -9.63 -21.93 4.57
N TYR A 202 -9.81 -21.24 3.45
CA TYR A 202 -10.02 -19.82 3.38
C TYR A 202 -11.31 -19.52 2.61
N ARG A 203 -11.80 -18.29 2.77
CA ARG A 203 -12.86 -17.70 1.96
C ARG A 203 -12.44 -16.31 1.54
N MET A 204 -12.85 -15.89 0.35
CA MET A 204 -12.58 -14.54 -0.14
C MET A 204 -13.54 -13.54 0.51
N TRP A 205 -13.07 -12.32 0.74
CA TRP A 205 -13.82 -11.20 1.30
C TRP A 205 -13.66 -9.99 0.41
N ARG A 206 -14.75 -9.30 0.09
CA ARG A 206 -14.78 -8.17 -0.85
C ARG A 206 -15.41 -6.97 -0.19
N ASP A 207 -14.76 -5.81 -0.32
CA ASP A 207 -15.42 -4.53 -0.08
C ASP A 207 -16.22 -4.15 -1.34
N PRO A 208 -17.55 -3.95 -1.25
CA PRO A 208 -18.38 -3.63 -2.40
C PRO A 208 -18.13 -2.24 -2.99
N ARG A 209 -17.21 -1.45 -2.43
CA ARG A 209 -16.81 -0.13 -2.97
C ARG A 209 -15.58 -0.22 -3.85
N THR A 210 -14.66 -1.14 -3.55
CA THR A 210 -13.37 -1.32 -4.27
C THR A 210 -13.31 -2.60 -5.12
N GLN A 211 -14.29 -3.50 -5.00
CA GLN A 211 -14.57 -4.64 -5.90
C GLN A 211 -13.56 -5.79 -5.95
N PHE A 212 -12.31 -5.62 -5.52
CA PHE A 212 -11.38 -6.74 -5.40
C PHE A 212 -11.62 -7.55 -4.12
N SER A 213 -11.17 -8.81 -4.13
CA SER A 213 -11.40 -9.72 -3.00
C SER A 213 -10.09 -10.19 -2.39
N TYR A 214 -10.10 -10.41 -1.09
CA TYR A 214 -8.93 -10.77 -0.31
C TYR A 214 -9.21 -11.99 0.57
N PRO A 215 -8.29 -12.95 0.72
CA PRO A 215 -8.58 -14.15 1.49
C PRO A 215 -8.66 -13.85 3.00
N ARG A 216 -9.44 -14.68 3.69
CA ARG A 216 -9.43 -14.88 5.15
C ARG A 216 -9.49 -16.37 5.43
N LEU A 217 -8.70 -16.88 6.36
CA LEU A 217 -8.86 -18.23 6.88
C LEU A 217 -10.27 -18.38 7.46
N SER A 218 -11.01 -19.37 6.97
CA SER A 218 -12.31 -19.78 7.50
C SER A 218 -12.18 -20.95 8.46
N ARG A 219 -11.10 -21.73 8.35
CA ARG A 219 -10.86 -22.94 9.14
C ARG A 219 -9.38 -23.20 9.34
N HIS A 220 -9.00 -23.57 10.56
CA HIS A 220 -7.67 -24.06 10.96
C HIS A 220 -7.81 -24.80 12.31
N PRO A 221 -6.99 -25.82 12.64
CA PRO A 221 -7.04 -26.50 13.93
C PRO A 221 -6.84 -25.60 15.15
N ASP A 222 -5.99 -24.57 15.01
CA ASP A 222 -5.77 -23.55 16.03
C ASP A 222 -6.56 -22.28 15.69
N PRO A 223 -7.60 -21.92 16.48
CA PRO A 223 -8.38 -20.69 16.25
C PRO A 223 -7.57 -19.40 16.50
N GLN A 224 -6.47 -19.45 17.26
CA GLN A 224 -5.61 -18.29 17.45
C GLN A 224 -4.80 -17.98 16.19
N VAL A 225 -4.41 -18.99 15.42
CA VAL A 225 -3.80 -18.81 14.09
C VAL A 225 -4.78 -18.12 13.15
N VAL A 226 -6.06 -18.56 13.13
CA VAL A 226 -7.11 -17.90 12.33
C VAL A 226 -7.18 -16.42 12.67
N LYS A 227 -7.25 -16.08 13.96
CA LYS A 227 -7.33 -14.69 14.42
C LYS A 227 -6.13 -13.86 13.97
N ARG A 228 -4.90 -14.34 14.20
CA ARG A 228 -3.68 -13.58 13.88
C ARG A 228 -3.47 -13.41 12.38
N VAL A 229 -3.64 -14.49 11.60
CA VAL A 229 -3.49 -14.43 10.14
C VAL A 229 -4.56 -13.56 9.50
N ASN A 230 -5.82 -13.66 9.95
CA ASN A 230 -6.88 -12.81 9.42
C ASN A 230 -6.68 -11.33 9.76
N ALA A 231 -6.07 -11.00 10.90
CA ALA A 231 -5.70 -9.63 11.21
C ALA A 231 -4.65 -9.09 10.21
N LEU A 232 -3.63 -9.88 9.88
CA LEU A 232 -2.60 -9.48 8.90
C LEU A 232 -3.16 -9.35 7.48
N LEU A 233 -3.96 -10.32 7.04
CA LEU A 233 -4.68 -10.29 5.76
C LEU A 233 -5.64 -9.10 5.68
N GLU A 234 -6.23 -8.70 6.81
CA GLU A 234 -7.10 -7.53 6.88
C GLU A 234 -6.36 -6.22 6.76
N GLN A 235 -5.22 -6.08 7.44
CA GLN A 235 -4.38 -4.90 7.31
C GLN A 235 -3.91 -4.69 5.86
N ARG A 236 -3.43 -5.74 5.19
CA ARG A 236 -3.05 -5.62 3.76
C ARG A 236 -4.24 -5.24 2.88
N HIS A 237 -5.39 -5.89 3.03
CA HIS A 237 -6.61 -5.54 2.31
C HIS A 237 -7.02 -4.08 2.56
N TRP A 238 -6.90 -3.59 3.79
CA TRP A 238 -7.20 -2.22 4.17
C TRP A 238 -6.28 -1.21 3.51
N HIS A 239 -4.96 -1.43 3.48
CA HIS A 239 -4.04 -0.55 2.75
C HIS A 239 -4.40 -0.46 1.26
N MET A 240 -4.70 -1.59 0.63
CA MET A 240 -5.08 -1.64 -0.79
C MET A 240 -6.41 -0.91 -1.04
N ASN A 241 -7.41 -1.08 -0.16
CA ASN A 241 -8.68 -0.38 -0.25
C ASN A 241 -8.51 1.14 -0.09
N LEU A 242 -7.66 1.57 0.83
CA LEU A 242 -7.37 3.00 1.01
C LEU A 242 -6.72 3.59 -0.24
N ALA A 243 -5.77 2.88 -0.85
CA ALA A 243 -5.12 3.36 -2.07
C ALA A 243 -6.10 3.45 -3.26
N ALA A 244 -6.97 2.46 -3.44
CA ALA A 244 -8.03 2.49 -4.44
C ALA A 244 -9.03 3.66 -4.23
N LEU A 245 -9.46 3.87 -2.98
CA LEU A 245 -10.37 4.97 -2.62
C LEU A 245 -9.69 6.34 -2.71
N ALA A 246 -8.39 6.42 -2.41
CA ALA A 246 -7.60 7.63 -2.59
C ALA A 246 -7.44 7.94 -4.08
N CYS A 247 -7.31 6.92 -4.94
CA CYS A 247 -7.34 7.12 -6.38
C CYS A 247 -8.68 7.67 -6.87
N MET A 248 -9.79 7.15 -6.34
CA MET A 248 -11.11 7.70 -6.66
C MET A 248 -11.27 9.15 -6.15
N ALA A 249 -10.66 9.47 -5.00
CA ALA A 249 -10.68 10.82 -4.45
C ALA A 249 -9.80 11.82 -5.23
N SER A 250 -8.82 11.34 -6.02
CA SER A 250 -7.96 12.22 -6.82
C SER A 250 -8.74 12.98 -7.91
N ALA A 251 -10.01 12.61 -8.18
CA ALA A 251 -10.93 13.41 -8.98
C ALA A 251 -11.04 14.89 -8.52
N TYR A 252 -10.70 15.20 -7.27
CA TYR A 252 -10.71 16.55 -6.73
C TYR A 252 -9.38 17.30 -6.86
N THR A 253 -8.29 16.61 -7.22
CA THR A 253 -6.93 17.17 -7.17
C THR A 253 -6.14 16.98 -8.46
N ASP A 254 -6.53 16.05 -9.32
CA ASP A 254 -5.79 15.65 -10.50
C ASP A 254 -6.72 15.48 -11.71
N GLY A 255 -6.22 15.80 -12.90
CA GLY A 255 -6.89 15.64 -14.19
C GLY A 255 -6.36 14.46 -15.01
N ASN A 256 -5.47 13.63 -14.46
CA ASN A 256 -4.97 12.45 -15.13
C ASN A 256 -6.11 11.46 -15.47
N PRO A 257 -5.97 10.60 -16.50
CA PRO A 257 -7.06 9.74 -16.97
C PRO A 257 -7.58 8.72 -15.94
N ALA A 258 -6.80 8.38 -14.92
CA ALA A 258 -7.22 7.48 -13.85
C ALA A 258 -7.87 8.20 -12.67
N ALA A 259 -7.82 9.53 -12.61
CA ALA A 259 -8.43 10.30 -11.54
C ALA A 259 -9.95 10.06 -11.49
N GLY A 260 -10.46 9.72 -10.30
CA GLY A 260 -11.88 9.37 -10.14
C GLY A 260 -12.24 7.93 -10.49
N THR A 261 -11.25 7.09 -10.82
CA THR A 261 -11.42 5.64 -10.98
C THR A 261 -10.87 4.89 -9.77
N LEU A 262 -11.01 3.56 -9.75
CA LEU A 262 -10.32 2.72 -8.77
C LEU A 262 -8.85 2.47 -9.15
N GLY A 263 -8.31 3.02 -10.23
CA GLY A 263 -6.90 2.87 -10.60
C GLY A 263 -6.48 1.43 -10.94
N SER A 264 -7.38 0.67 -11.55
CA SER A 264 -7.26 -0.77 -11.85
C SER A 264 -7.16 -1.69 -10.63
N TYR A 265 -7.39 -1.18 -9.41
CA TYR A 265 -7.45 -2.04 -8.22
C TYR A 265 -8.59 -3.07 -8.28
N ASP A 266 -9.67 -2.79 -9.00
CA ASP A 266 -10.76 -3.74 -9.24
C ASP A 266 -10.40 -4.88 -10.21
N GLU A 267 -9.24 -4.79 -10.87
CA GLU A 267 -8.66 -5.81 -11.76
C GLU A 267 -7.57 -6.64 -11.07
N GLU A 268 -7.24 -6.34 -9.81
CA GLU A 268 -6.19 -7.02 -9.05
C GLU A 268 -6.41 -8.53 -8.91
N ALA A 269 -5.36 -9.30 -9.16
CA ALA A 269 -5.36 -10.74 -9.01
C ALA A 269 -4.75 -11.15 -7.66
N ILE A 270 -5.62 -11.27 -6.65
CA ILE A 270 -5.25 -11.76 -5.31
C ILE A 270 -5.62 -13.24 -5.20
N THR A 271 -4.60 -14.10 -5.16
CA THR A 271 -4.77 -15.55 -5.25
C THR A 271 -4.08 -16.29 -4.11
N VAL A 272 -4.75 -17.29 -3.52
CA VAL A 272 -4.11 -18.21 -2.59
C VAL A 272 -3.47 -19.32 -3.41
N GLN A 273 -2.17 -19.21 -3.62
CA GLN A 273 -1.39 -20.13 -4.44
C GLN A 273 -1.13 -21.46 -3.73
N TRP A 274 -1.00 -21.42 -2.40
CA TRP A 274 -0.85 -22.63 -1.59
C TRP A 274 -1.51 -22.48 -0.23
N LEU A 275 -2.10 -23.58 0.25
CA LEU A 275 -2.66 -23.68 1.59
C LEU A 275 -2.44 -25.10 2.14
N SER A 276 -1.78 -25.19 3.29
CA SER A 276 -1.63 -26.41 4.09
C SER A 276 -1.88 -26.11 5.57
N LYS A 277 -1.61 -27.06 6.47
CA LYS A 277 -1.61 -26.79 7.93
C LYS A 277 -0.44 -25.94 8.40
N ALA A 278 0.61 -25.80 7.59
CA ALA A 278 1.83 -25.11 7.97
C ALA A 278 2.02 -23.78 7.24
N LEU A 279 1.53 -23.66 6.01
CA LEU A 279 1.80 -22.53 5.13
C LEU A 279 0.53 -22.04 4.42
N MET A 280 0.46 -20.74 4.19
CA MET A 280 -0.45 -20.12 3.25
C MET A 280 0.32 -19.12 2.41
N THR A 281 0.49 -19.37 1.11
CA THR A 281 1.07 -18.41 0.17
C THR A 281 -0.05 -17.69 -0.56
N VAL A 282 -0.02 -16.37 -0.51
CA VAL A 282 -0.88 -15.48 -1.28
C VAL A 282 -0.02 -14.71 -2.25
N THR A 283 -0.51 -14.53 -3.48
CA THR A 283 0.12 -13.68 -4.48
C THR A 283 -0.82 -12.54 -4.81
N GLU A 284 -0.30 -11.32 -4.73
CA GLU A 284 -0.87 -10.10 -5.28
C GLU A 284 -0.19 -9.81 -6.61
N SER A 285 -0.95 -9.48 -7.66
CA SER A 285 -0.37 -9.18 -8.96
C SER A 285 -1.36 -8.41 -9.82
N GLY A 286 -0.82 -7.46 -10.58
CA GLY A 286 -1.60 -6.62 -11.47
C GLY A 286 -0.80 -5.44 -12.00
N SER A 287 -1.52 -4.44 -12.46
CA SER A 287 -0.99 -3.21 -13.03
C SER A 287 -1.85 -2.04 -12.55
N LEU A 288 -1.38 -1.35 -11.52
CA LEU A 288 -2.14 -0.27 -10.88
C LEU A 288 -1.73 1.09 -11.45
N TYR A 289 -2.69 1.99 -11.70
CA TYR A 289 -2.36 3.33 -12.20
C TYR A 289 -3.32 4.41 -11.70
N CYS A 290 -2.75 5.44 -11.09
CA CYS A 290 -3.45 6.60 -10.55
C CYS A 290 -2.69 7.93 -10.78
N GLY A 291 -2.03 8.09 -11.93
CA GLY A 291 -1.39 9.36 -12.30
C GLY A 291 0.12 9.45 -12.06
N GLY A 292 0.78 8.37 -11.63
CA GLY A 292 2.24 8.29 -11.53
C GLY A 292 2.96 8.34 -12.89
N ALA A 293 4.29 8.19 -12.87
CA ALA A 293 5.10 8.21 -14.09
C ALA A 293 4.83 7.00 -15.01
N HIS A 294 4.43 5.88 -14.41
CA HIS A 294 4.08 4.63 -15.07
C HIS A 294 3.10 3.83 -14.21
N PRO A 295 2.41 2.83 -14.78
CA PRO A 295 1.70 1.83 -13.98
C PRO A 295 2.66 1.09 -13.04
N ASP A 296 2.13 0.67 -11.90
CA ASP A 296 2.80 -0.22 -10.97
C ASP A 296 2.47 -1.67 -11.32
N ASN A 297 3.24 -2.20 -12.28
CA ASN A 297 3.21 -3.62 -12.61
C ASN A 297 3.90 -4.39 -11.48
N HIS A 298 3.20 -5.33 -10.86
CA HIS A 298 3.73 -6.04 -9.72
C HIS A 298 3.34 -7.53 -9.71
N PHE A 299 4.14 -8.29 -8.99
CA PHE A 299 3.93 -9.70 -8.66
C PHE A 299 4.56 -9.93 -7.29
N GLU A 300 3.75 -10.11 -6.26
CA GLU A 300 4.17 -10.13 -4.86
C GLU A 300 3.64 -11.40 -4.18
N PRO A 301 4.40 -12.52 -4.23
CA PRO A 301 4.11 -13.67 -3.40
C PRO A 301 4.60 -13.42 -1.97
N TYR A 302 3.73 -13.66 -1.00
CA TYR A 302 4.08 -13.66 0.42
C TYR A 302 3.44 -14.85 1.12
N THR A 303 4.10 -15.33 2.17
CA THR A 303 3.71 -16.58 2.84
C THR A 303 3.47 -16.34 4.32
N PHE A 304 2.39 -16.88 4.86
CA PHE A 304 2.14 -16.96 6.30
C PHE A 304 2.61 -18.30 6.87
N ASP A 305 3.23 -18.23 8.04
CA ASP A 305 3.49 -19.36 8.93
C ASP A 305 2.20 -19.69 9.68
N LEU A 306 1.50 -20.77 9.31
CA LEU A 306 0.27 -21.20 9.99
C LEU A 306 0.53 -22.03 11.25
N LEU A 307 1.78 -22.39 11.53
CA LEU A 307 2.15 -22.99 12.82
C LEU A 307 2.20 -21.92 13.92
N ARG A 308 2.40 -20.64 13.55
CA ARG A 308 2.53 -19.51 14.48
C ARG A 308 1.51 -18.40 14.26
N GLY A 309 0.93 -18.29 13.07
CA GLY A 309 -0.02 -17.24 12.70
C GLY A 309 0.66 -15.88 12.51
N GLU A 310 1.72 -15.83 11.72
CA GLU A 310 2.47 -14.62 11.37
C GLU A 310 3.05 -14.73 9.94
N TYR A 311 3.69 -13.69 9.41
CA TYR A 311 4.44 -13.82 8.16
C TYR A 311 5.59 -14.83 8.32
N LEU A 312 5.80 -15.66 7.31
CA LEU A 312 6.85 -16.66 7.32
C LEU A 312 8.22 -16.00 7.28
N ASP A 313 9.04 -16.30 8.27
CA ASP A 313 10.48 -16.13 8.19
C ASP A 313 11.09 -17.39 7.56
N TRP A 314 11.57 -17.26 6.33
CA TRP A 314 12.17 -18.38 5.58
C TRP A 314 13.37 -19.02 6.28
N ASN A 315 14.05 -18.30 7.17
CA ASN A 315 15.11 -18.87 8.03
C ASN A 315 14.64 -19.98 8.97
N ARG A 316 13.33 -20.15 9.15
CA ARG A 316 12.74 -21.26 9.89
C ARG A 316 12.56 -22.52 9.06
N VAL A 317 12.55 -22.38 7.73
CA VAL A 317 12.41 -23.51 6.79
C VAL A 317 13.80 -23.96 6.32
N LEU A 318 14.57 -23.03 5.78
CA LEU A 318 15.92 -23.24 5.26
C LEU A 318 16.83 -22.11 5.71
N ASP A 319 18.14 -22.31 5.79
CA ASP A 319 19.08 -21.21 6.05
C ASP A 319 19.04 -20.25 4.84
N ALA A 320 18.15 -19.25 4.87
CA ALA A 320 17.76 -18.47 3.70
C ALA A 320 18.54 -17.15 3.64
N TYR A 321 18.64 -16.47 4.77
CA TYR A 321 19.14 -15.11 4.86
C TYR A 321 20.02 -14.91 6.08
N VAL A 322 21.08 -14.13 5.91
CA VAL A 322 21.94 -13.61 6.97
C VAL A 322 21.76 -12.10 7.10
N PRO A 323 22.12 -11.49 8.25
CA PRO A 323 22.16 -10.04 8.37
C PRO A 323 23.10 -9.43 7.32
N GLY A 324 22.60 -8.43 6.60
CA GLY A 324 23.36 -7.61 5.66
C GLY A 324 23.66 -6.21 6.19
N GLU A 325 24.06 -5.31 5.30
CA GLU A 325 24.36 -3.93 5.65
C GLU A 325 23.07 -3.11 5.89
N ASN A 326 23.13 -2.13 6.79
CA ASN A 326 22.05 -1.18 7.06
C ASN A 326 20.69 -1.84 7.45
N GLY A 327 20.72 -3.04 8.03
CA GLY A 327 19.52 -3.76 8.46
C GLY A 327 18.82 -4.56 7.35
N TRP A 328 19.33 -4.52 6.11
CA TRP A 328 18.83 -5.37 5.03
C TRP A 328 19.28 -6.81 5.21
N ARG A 329 18.48 -7.76 4.71
CA ARG A 329 18.84 -9.17 4.68
C ARG A 329 19.68 -9.43 3.43
N LYS A 330 20.61 -10.38 3.52
CA LYS A 330 21.39 -10.89 2.39
C LYS A 330 21.17 -12.39 2.29
N GLU A 331 21.16 -12.95 1.08
CA GLU A 331 21.09 -14.39 0.86
C GLU A 331 22.23 -15.11 1.59
N SER A 332 21.90 -16.22 2.25
CA SER A 332 22.89 -17.09 2.86
C SER A 332 23.67 -17.88 1.79
N PRO A 333 24.83 -18.47 2.13
CA PRO A 333 25.51 -19.41 1.24
C PRO A 333 24.62 -20.61 0.81
N ALA A 334 23.73 -21.07 1.69
CA ALA A 334 22.82 -22.16 1.40
C ALA A 334 21.74 -21.76 0.38
N LEU A 335 21.16 -20.56 0.50
CA LEU A 335 20.20 -20.04 -0.47
C LEU A 335 20.85 -19.78 -1.83
N LEU A 336 22.06 -19.19 -1.85
CA LEU A 336 22.80 -19.01 -3.09
C LEU A 336 23.09 -20.35 -3.80
N ALA A 337 23.52 -21.37 -3.06
CA ALA A 337 23.74 -22.70 -3.62
C ALA A 337 22.44 -23.33 -4.17
N LEU A 338 21.31 -23.10 -3.51
CA LEU A 338 20.00 -23.54 -3.97
C LEU A 338 19.58 -22.80 -5.25
N MET A 339 19.77 -21.48 -5.30
CA MET A 339 19.51 -20.65 -6.48
C MET A 339 20.32 -21.14 -7.68
N GLU A 340 21.62 -21.37 -7.53
CA GLU A 340 22.46 -21.89 -8.62
C GLU A 340 21.99 -23.25 -9.12
N LYS A 341 21.62 -24.16 -8.20
CA LYS A 341 21.02 -25.46 -8.56
C LYS A 341 19.71 -25.28 -9.33
N ALA A 342 18.88 -24.32 -8.95
CA ALA A 342 17.61 -24.02 -9.60
C ALA A 342 17.77 -23.34 -10.99
N ARG A 343 18.88 -22.62 -11.24
CA ARG A 343 19.17 -22.02 -12.56
C ARG A 343 19.65 -23.04 -13.59
N ALA A 344 20.32 -24.11 -13.18
CA ALA A 344 20.93 -25.06 -14.11
C ALA A 344 19.94 -25.65 -15.14
N PRO A 345 18.70 -26.05 -14.76
CA PRO A 345 17.69 -26.50 -15.72
C PRO A 345 17.22 -25.39 -16.69
N LEU A 346 17.14 -24.13 -16.25
CA LEU A 346 16.74 -23.00 -17.09
C LEU A 346 17.78 -22.75 -18.19
N ALA A 347 19.07 -22.76 -17.82
CA ALA A 347 20.17 -22.65 -18.78
C ALA A 347 20.22 -23.83 -19.77
N ALA A 348 19.92 -25.04 -19.31
CA ALA A 348 19.86 -26.23 -20.15
C ALA A 348 18.66 -26.21 -21.11
N ALA A 349 17.48 -25.74 -20.67
CA ALA A 349 16.30 -25.59 -21.52
C ALA A 349 16.58 -24.61 -22.67
N LYS A 350 17.19 -23.46 -22.35
CA LYS A 350 17.64 -22.47 -23.34
C LYS A 350 18.60 -23.05 -24.39
N ALA A 351 19.54 -23.89 -23.96
CA ALA A 351 20.49 -24.52 -24.88
C ALA A 351 19.82 -25.48 -25.88
N ASN A 352 18.63 -26.03 -25.55
CA ASN A 352 17.92 -27.05 -26.31
C ASN A 352 16.84 -26.49 -27.26
N THR A 353 16.39 -25.24 -27.09
CA THR A 353 15.34 -24.58 -27.91
C THR A 353 15.89 -23.67 -29.01
N LYS A 354 16.91 -24.10 -29.75
CA LYS A 354 17.38 -23.36 -30.94
C LYS A 354 16.36 -23.45 -32.09
N GLY A 355 15.50 -22.44 -32.24
CA GLY A 355 14.67 -22.23 -33.43
C GLY A 355 13.37 -21.46 -33.20
N ASP A 356 13.29 -20.25 -33.75
CA ASP A 356 12.14 -19.43 -34.21
C ASP A 356 10.90 -19.20 -33.31
N ALA A 357 10.87 -19.68 -32.07
CA ALA A 357 9.84 -19.35 -31.08
C ALA A 357 10.42 -19.00 -29.69
N GLN A 358 11.64 -18.46 -29.66
CA GLN A 358 12.27 -18.08 -28.41
C GLN A 358 11.74 -16.70 -28.00
N ASP A 359 10.89 -16.66 -26.97
CA ASP A 359 10.63 -15.43 -26.25
C ASP A 359 11.86 -15.09 -25.41
N ASP A 360 12.84 -14.46 -26.05
CA ASP A 360 14.09 -14.02 -25.42
C ASP A 360 13.84 -12.93 -24.35
N SER A 361 12.60 -12.44 -24.19
CA SER A 361 12.29 -11.38 -23.21
C SER A 361 12.47 -11.81 -21.75
N LEU A 362 12.44 -13.12 -21.48
CA LEU A 362 12.68 -13.71 -20.16
C LEU A 362 14.15 -14.10 -19.93
N ASP A 363 15.00 -13.93 -20.94
CA ASP A 363 16.42 -14.28 -20.83
C ASP A 363 17.13 -13.43 -19.76
N GLY A 364 17.82 -14.11 -18.85
CA GLY A 364 18.59 -13.46 -17.79
C GLY A 364 17.75 -12.94 -16.63
N CYS A 365 16.42 -13.13 -16.62
CA CYS A 365 15.61 -12.73 -15.47
C CYS A 365 16.10 -13.39 -14.18
N SER A 366 16.46 -14.68 -14.19
CA SER A 366 17.00 -15.37 -13.00
C SER A 366 18.28 -14.73 -12.43
N ASP A 367 19.00 -13.92 -13.22
CA ASP A 367 20.19 -13.20 -12.74
C ASP A 367 19.85 -12.05 -11.80
N LEU A 368 18.58 -11.65 -11.74
CA LEU A 368 18.04 -10.60 -10.89
C LEU A 368 17.63 -11.10 -9.50
N TRP A 369 17.59 -12.42 -9.27
CA TRP A 369 17.25 -12.99 -7.95
C TRP A 369 18.04 -12.39 -6.78
N PRO A 370 19.36 -12.12 -6.84
CA PRO A 370 20.09 -11.54 -5.70
C PRO A 370 19.57 -10.17 -5.21
N SER A 371 18.73 -9.50 -6.00
CA SER A 371 18.14 -8.21 -5.63
C SER A 371 16.61 -8.25 -5.50
N TYR A 372 15.95 -9.22 -6.13
CA TYR A 372 14.49 -9.23 -6.31
C TYR A 372 13.84 -10.59 -6.03
N LEU A 373 14.58 -11.53 -5.43
CA LEU A 373 14.04 -12.86 -5.11
C LEU A 373 12.91 -12.75 -4.08
N ALA A 374 11.75 -13.26 -4.46
CA ALA A 374 10.69 -13.61 -3.54
C ALA A 374 10.54 -15.13 -3.49
N LEU A 375 10.49 -15.67 -2.27
CA LEU A 375 10.29 -17.08 -2.00
C LEU A 375 8.82 -17.33 -1.66
N GLY A 376 8.24 -18.37 -2.26
CA GLY A 376 6.85 -18.75 -2.06
C GLY A 376 6.60 -20.23 -2.24
N THR A 377 5.32 -20.59 -2.34
CA THR A 377 4.87 -21.93 -2.73
C THR A 377 3.63 -21.78 -3.61
N GLU A 378 3.64 -22.35 -4.81
CA GLU A 378 2.52 -22.26 -5.77
C GLU A 378 1.84 -23.60 -6.07
N SER A 379 2.40 -24.69 -5.56
CA SER A 379 1.81 -26.02 -5.69
C SER A 379 2.29 -26.90 -4.54
N PRO A 380 1.57 -28.01 -4.25
CA PRO A 380 1.97 -28.91 -3.18
C PRO A 380 3.42 -29.38 -3.33
N GLY A 381 4.22 -29.18 -2.29
CA GLY A 381 5.55 -29.78 -2.21
C GLY A 381 6.65 -29.08 -3.01
N VAL A 382 6.49 -27.81 -3.40
CA VAL A 382 7.55 -27.04 -4.06
C VAL A 382 7.78 -25.68 -3.40
N LEU A 383 9.05 -25.28 -3.33
CA LEU A 383 9.48 -23.90 -3.11
C LEU A 383 9.53 -23.19 -4.47
N THR A 384 8.99 -21.99 -4.57
CA THR A 384 9.09 -21.15 -5.78
C THR A 384 10.15 -20.07 -5.60
N LEU A 385 10.90 -19.82 -6.67
CA LEU A 385 11.83 -18.71 -6.79
C LEU A 385 11.28 -17.74 -7.82
N SER A 386 10.79 -16.61 -7.32
CA SER A 386 10.09 -15.60 -8.11
C SER A 386 10.86 -14.29 -8.10
N ILE A 387 10.60 -13.44 -9.09
CA ILE A 387 11.05 -12.06 -9.11
C ILE A 387 9.86 -11.18 -8.75
N SER A 388 10.06 -10.32 -7.77
CA SER A 388 9.07 -9.42 -7.19
C SER A 388 9.68 -8.04 -6.97
N GLY A 389 8.86 -6.99 -7.04
CA GLY A 389 9.28 -5.62 -6.71
C GLY A 389 10.36 -5.04 -7.64
N ILE A 390 10.48 -5.55 -8.87
CA ILE A 390 11.41 -5.00 -9.85
C ILE A 390 10.83 -3.75 -10.50
N GLY A 391 11.67 -2.76 -10.78
CA GLY A 391 11.24 -1.52 -11.41
C GLY A 391 10.61 -1.73 -12.80
N HIS A 392 9.75 -0.79 -13.21
CA HIS A 392 8.91 -0.88 -14.41
C HIS A 392 9.64 -1.27 -15.70
N ALA A 393 10.91 -0.86 -15.86
CA ALA A 393 11.71 -1.14 -17.05
C ALA A 393 12.01 -2.64 -17.25
N MET A 394 11.95 -3.44 -16.18
CA MET A 394 12.19 -4.88 -16.20
C MET A 394 10.95 -5.67 -15.76
N GLY A 395 9.75 -5.09 -15.88
CA GLY A 395 8.50 -5.72 -15.46
C GLY A 395 8.20 -7.06 -16.14
N VAL A 396 8.78 -7.31 -17.32
CA VAL A 396 8.70 -8.61 -18.02
C VAL A 396 9.25 -9.78 -17.19
N CYS A 397 10.18 -9.48 -16.27
CA CYS A 397 10.76 -10.49 -15.39
C CYS A 397 9.90 -10.80 -14.16
N LEU A 398 8.79 -10.11 -13.89
CA LEU A 398 7.94 -10.42 -12.75
C LEU A 398 7.34 -11.83 -12.86
N GLY A 399 7.28 -12.56 -11.76
CA GLY A 399 6.69 -13.90 -11.71
C GLY A 399 7.64 -15.00 -11.25
N THR A 400 7.14 -16.23 -11.27
CA THR A 400 7.89 -17.43 -10.86
C THR A 400 8.75 -17.97 -12.00
N HIS A 401 10.04 -18.13 -11.73
CA HIS A 401 11.04 -18.58 -12.71
C HIS A 401 11.52 -20.00 -12.48
N ALA A 402 11.53 -20.46 -11.23
CA ALA A 402 11.93 -21.82 -10.90
C ALA A 402 11.15 -22.40 -9.73
N THR A 403 11.08 -23.73 -9.70
CA THR A 403 10.54 -24.50 -8.57
C THR A 403 11.58 -25.49 -8.07
N VAL A 404 11.62 -25.69 -6.75
CA VAL A 404 12.46 -26.69 -6.10
C VAL A 404 11.56 -27.63 -5.30
N PRO A 405 11.55 -28.94 -5.60
CA PRO A 405 10.80 -29.91 -4.81
C PRO A 405 11.24 -29.90 -3.34
N PHE A 406 10.29 -29.96 -2.40
CA PHE A 406 10.56 -29.98 -0.96
C PHE A 406 11.51 -31.10 -0.55
N LYS A 407 11.42 -32.28 -1.19
CA LYS A 407 12.37 -33.39 -0.95
C LYS A 407 13.84 -32.97 -1.21
N ASP A 408 14.07 -32.06 -2.16
CA ASP A 408 15.39 -31.59 -2.55
C ASP A 408 15.89 -30.45 -1.63
N LEU A 409 15.03 -29.93 -0.74
CA LEU A 409 15.40 -28.95 0.28
C LEU A 409 16.08 -29.59 1.50
N THR A 410 16.01 -30.92 1.65
CA THR A 410 16.60 -31.65 2.79
C THR A 410 18.02 -31.20 3.18
N PRO A 411 18.97 -30.98 2.24
CA PRO A 411 20.33 -30.54 2.57
C PRO A 411 20.43 -29.10 3.11
N TYR A 412 19.38 -28.29 2.91
CA TYR A 412 19.34 -26.85 3.20
C TYR A 412 18.45 -26.52 4.41
N LEU A 413 17.77 -27.50 4.99
CA LEU A 413 16.81 -27.29 6.06
C LEU A 413 17.45 -26.71 7.32
N ALA A 414 16.81 -25.69 7.86
CA ALA A 414 17.09 -25.22 9.22
C ALA A 414 16.57 -26.25 10.24
N PRO A 415 17.07 -26.25 11.49
CA PRO A 415 16.52 -27.11 12.55
C PRO A 415 15.00 -26.90 12.72
N GLY A 416 14.22 -27.97 12.51
CA GLY A 416 12.76 -27.93 12.58
C GLY A 416 12.05 -27.55 11.28
N GLY A 417 12.79 -27.19 10.22
CA GLY A 417 12.25 -26.77 8.93
C GLY A 417 11.38 -27.83 8.23
N GLN A 418 11.59 -29.11 8.53
CA GLN A 418 10.77 -30.21 8.03
C GLN A 418 9.28 -30.08 8.39
N ALA A 419 8.94 -29.34 9.45
CA ALA A 419 7.55 -29.11 9.85
C ALA A 419 6.75 -28.29 8.82
N TYR A 420 7.44 -27.55 7.94
CA TYR A 420 6.81 -26.73 6.90
C TYR A 420 6.69 -27.43 5.55
N LEU A 421 7.39 -28.55 5.36
CA LEU A 421 7.38 -29.31 4.11
C LEU A 421 6.12 -30.18 3.96
N VAL A 422 4.94 -29.60 4.21
CA VAL A 422 3.64 -30.26 4.13
C VAL A 422 3.13 -30.20 2.70
N THR A 423 2.69 -31.35 2.17
CA THR A 423 2.20 -31.49 0.79
C THR A 423 0.69 -31.65 0.69
N GLU A 424 -0.04 -31.52 1.80
CA GLU A 424 -1.50 -31.73 1.92
C GLU A 424 -2.24 -30.57 2.58
#